data_AF-A0A2T6DPS6-F1
#
_entry.id   AF-A0A2T6DPS6-F1
#
_cell.length_a   1.000
_cell.length_b   1.000
_cell.length_c   1.000
_cell.angle_alpha   90.00
_cell.angle_beta   90.00
_cell.angle_gamma   90.00
#
_symmetry.space_group_name_H-M   'P 1'
#
loop_
_entity.id
_entity.type
_entity.pdbx_description
1 polymer ?
#
loop_
_entity_poly.entity_id
_entity_poly.type
_entity_poly.pdbx_seq_one_letter_code
_entity_poly.pdbx_strand_id
1 'polypeptide(L)'
;MIRLFLRQYVLALLLSIAGTAGLMLPGAAIAQSTEMDSKTAPTKEQVVKAMTDFTKDPLSPEAIEATEIIARYAKDSPDCWLNLVEPILEFGRNQGDNDPLAQFRRLLFVAFLAGNIKPQVDKGVVKDHSYEGVLQVIQTYDQLKALNPKMNIDAIEKFRAMEKGGQLKQWVEDTVARETSKGGSSI
;
A
#
# COMPACT_ATOMS: atom_id res chain seq x y z
N MET A 1 12.19 -4.16 18.40
CA MET A 1 10.78 -4.62 18.35
C MET A 1 10.05 -4.24 17.06
N ILE A 2 10.50 -3.27 16.26
CA ILE A 2 9.66 -2.67 15.20
C ILE A 2 9.88 -3.27 13.78
N ARG A 3 11.05 -3.85 13.48
CA ARG A 3 11.25 -4.72 12.30
C ARG A 3 10.30 -5.93 12.26
N LEU A 4 9.65 -6.27 13.37
CA LEU A 4 8.65 -7.34 13.43
C LEU A 4 7.31 -6.90 12.82
N PHE A 5 6.86 -5.66 13.00
CA PHE A 5 5.52 -5.23 12.58
C PHE A 5 5.40 -5.12 11.05
N LEU A 6 6.37 -4.49 10.36
CA LEU A 6 6.40 -4.49 8.89
C LEU A 6 6.53 -5.91 8.34
N ARG A 7 7.43 -6.74 8.91
CA ARG A 7 7.53 -8.14 8.51
C ARG A 7 6.18 -8.83 8.68
N GLN A 8 5.48 -8.63 9.79
CA GLN A 8 4.22 -9.33 10.05
C GLN A 8 3.08 -8.84 9.16
N TYR A 9 2.98 -7.54 8.86
CA TYR A 9 1.99 -6.99 7.91
C TYR A 9 2.29 -7.36 6.46
N VAL A 10 3.55 -7.26 6.02
CA VAL A 10 3.96 -7.64 4.66
C VAL A 10 3.93 -9.16 4.50
N LEU A 11 4.33 -9.96 5.50
CA LEU A 11 4.13 -11.41 5.47
C LEU A 11 2.65 -11.77 5.47
N ALA A 12 1.79 -11.10 6.26
CA ALA A 12 0.35 -11.36 6.23
C ALA A 12 -0.27 -11.00 4.87
N LEU A 13 0.21 -9.94 4.22
CA LEU A 13 -0.16 -9.58 2.85
C LEU A 13 0.26 -10.68 1.87
N LEU A 14 1.53 -11.10 1.91
CA LEU A 14 2.09 -12.13 1.00
C LEU A 14 1.47 -13.53 1.21
N LEU A 15 1.20 -13.92 2.47
CA LEU A 15 0.61 -15.24 2.79
C LEU A 15 -0.87 -15.35 2.38
N SER A 16 -1.60 -14.23 2.25
CA SER A 16 -3.01 -14.23 1.86
C SER A 16 -3.24 -14.35 0.35
N ILE A 17 -2.27 -13.95 -0.49
CA ILE A 17 -2.42 -13.97 -1.96
C ILE A 17 -2.28 -15.39 -2.52
N ALA A 18 -1.54 -16.27 -1.82
CA ALA A 18 -1.36 -17.66 -2.21
C ALA A 18 -2.63 -18.55 -2.05
N GLY A 19 -3.74 -18.02 -1.52
CA GLY A 19 -4.91 -18.80 -1.09
C GLY A 19 -6.06 -18.97 -2.12
N THR A 20 -6.06 -18.27 -3.26
CA THR A 20 -7.21 -18.27 -4.19
C THR A 20 -6.83 -18.62 -5.63
N ALA A 21 -6.12 -19.72 -5.83
CA ALA A 21 -5.95 -20.34 -7.16
C ALA A 21 -6.77 -21.64 -7.22
N GLY A 22 -8.08 -21.50 -7.43
CA GLY A 22 -9.02 -22.62 -7.44
C GLY A 22 -10.21 -22.36 -8.34
N LEU A 23 -9.98 -22.04 -9.62
CA LEU A 23 -10.97 -22.14 -10.69
C LEU A 23 -10.23 -22.43 -12.00
N MET A 24 -10.34 -23.67 -12.46
CA MET A 24 -9.80 -24.16 -13.72
C MET A 24 -10.48 -23.48 -14.91
N LEU A 25 -9.68 -22.93 -15.83
CA LEU A 25 -10.03 -22.80 -17.24
C LEU A 25 -8.94 -23.50 -18.08
N PRO A 26 -9.30 -24.37 -19.03
CA PRO A 26 -8.33 -24.92 -19.97
C PRO A 26 -8.22 -24.00 -21.18
N GLY A 27 -7.00 -23.56 -21.51
CA GLY A 27 -6.69 -23.12 -22.88
C GLY A 27 -5.81 -21.87 -23.03
N ALA A 28 -4.64 -22.13 -23.61
CA ALA A 28 -3.81 -21.23 -24.43
C ALA A 28 -2.77 -20.32 -23.77
N ALA A 29 -1.59 -20.36 -24.41
CA ALA A 29 -0.38 -19.56 -24.28
C ALA A 29 0.53 -19.82 -23.06
N ILE A 30 1.61 -20.58 -23.31
CA ILE A 30 2.80 -20.62 -22.46
C ILE A 30 3.46 -19.24 -22.56
N ALA A 31 3.08 -18.33 -21.66
CA ALA A 31 3.95 -17.21 -21.32
C ALA A 31 5.14 -17.78 -20.53
N GLN A 32 6.36 -17.48 -20.96
CA GLN A 32 7.54 -17.71 -20.13
C GLN A 32 7.37 -16.89 -18.86
N SER A 33 6.89 -17.53 -17.80
CA SER A 33 6.99 -17.05 -16.43
C SER A 33 8.47 -16.96 -16.13
N THR A 34 9.01 -15.74 -16.26
CA THR A 34 10.26 -15.39 -15.60
C THR A 34 10.01 -15.60 -14.12
N GLU A 35 10.50 -16.71 -13.60
CA GLU A 35 10.62 -16.92 -12.17
C GLU A 35 11.46 -15.75 -11.64
N MET A 36 10.78 -14.71 -11.13
CA MET A 36 11.43 -13.67 -10.37
C MET A 36 12.15 -14.38 -9.23
N ASP A 37 13.47 -14.39 -9.29
CA ASP A 37 14.30 -14.93 -8.22
C ASP A 37 13.88 -14.23 -6.92
N SER A 38 13.18 -14.98 -6.06
CA SER A 38 12.44 -14.47 -4.90
C SER A 38 13.31 -13.72 -3.88
N LYS A 39 14.64 -13.75 -4.08
CA LYS A 39 15.64 -13.07 -3.25
C LYS A 39 15.94 -11.63 -3.63
N THR A 40 15.64 -11.19 -4.86
CA THR A 40 16.01 -9.83 -5.32
C THR A 40 14.79 -8.93 -5.31
N ALA A 41 14.92 -7.73 -4.72
CA ALA A 41 13.86 -6.72 -4.73
C ALA A 41 13.44 -6.39 -6.18
N PRO A 42 12.15 -6.07 -6.43
CA PRO A 42 11.71 -5.61 -7.74
C PRO A 42 12.51 -4.40 -8.23
N THR A 43 12.68 -4.27 -9.55
CA THR A 43 13.37 -3.10 -10.14
C THR A 43 12.47 -1.85 -10.13
N LYS A 44 13.05 -0.69 -10.41
CA LYS A 44 12.33 0.59 -10.54
C LYS A 44 11.26 0.51 -11.64
N GLU A 45 11.58 -0.09 -12.77
CA GLU A 45 10.67 -0.25 -13.90
C GLU A 45 9.48 -1.15 -13.53
N GLN A 46 9.75 -2.24 -12.82
CA GLN A 46 8.72 -3.16 -12.34
C GLN A 46 7.76 -2.49 -11.36
N VAL A 47 8.29 -1.75 -10.37
CA VAL A 47 7.42 -1.06 -9.39
C VAL A 47 6.66 0.10 -10.02
N VAL A 48 7.23 0.82 -10.98
CA VAL A 48 6.52 1.90 -11.71
C VAL A 48 5.35 1.34 -12.50
N LYS A 49 5.55 0.22 -13.21
CA LYS A 49 4.46 -0.47 -13.90
C LYS A 49 3.39 -0.93 -12.92
N ALA A 50 3.79 -1.60 -11.84
CA ALA A 50 2.87 -2.08 -10.81
C ALA A 50 2.03 -0.95 -10.19
N MET A 51 2.66 0.18 -9.82
CA MET A 51 1.93 1.35 -9.31
C MET A 51 0.95 1.92 -10.34
N THR A 52 1.32 1.93 -11.62
CA THR A 52 0.45 2.39 -12.71
C THR A 52 -0.79 1.50 -12.86
N ASP A 53 -0.60 0.19 -12.88
CA ASP A 53 -1.71 -0.78 -12.99
C ASP A 53 -2.62 -0.69 -11.75
N PHE A 54 -2.02 -0.63 -10.56
CA PHE A 54 -2.74 -0.54 -9.29
C PHE A 54 -3.58 0.75 -9.15
N THR A 55 -3.01 1.91 -9.46
CA THR A 55 -3.70 3.21 -9.28
C THR A 55 -4.82 3.45 -10.29
N LYS A 56 -4.77 2.77 -11.44
CA LYS A 56 -5.80 2.84 -12.48
C LYS A 56 -7.08 2.12 -12.06
N ASP A 57 -6.97 0.87 -11.61
CA ASP A 57 -8.09 0.07 -11.12
C ASP A 57 -7.60 -0.92 -10.05
N PRO A 58 -7.74 -0.62 -8.75
CA PRO A 58 -7.17 -1.40 -7.65
C PRO A 58 -7.82 -2.78 -7.47
N LEU A 59 -8.90 -3.09 -8.19
CA LEU A 59 -9.56 -4.39 -8.17
C LEU A 59 -9.31 -5.22 -9.43
N SER A 60 -8.62 -4.66 -10.43
CA SER A 60 -8.25 -5.41 -11.64
C SER A 60 -7.29 -6.56 -11.31
N PRO A 61 -7.32 -7.68 -12.06
CA PRO A 61 -6.35 -8.77 -11.88
C PRO A 61 -4.90 -8.28 -11.88
N GLU A 62 -4.56 -7.37 -12.80
CA GLU A 62 -3.22 -6.78 -12.90
C GLU A 62 -2.86 -5.97 -11.65
N ALA A 63 -3.82 -5.25 -11.06
CA ALA A 63 -3.59 -4.54 -9.80
C ALA A 63 -3.41 -5.49 -8.61
N ILE A 64 -4.10 -6.63 -8.57
CA ILE A 64 -3.91 -7.64 -7.53
C ILE A 64 -2.48 -8.19 -7.59
N GLU A 65 -1.98 -8.53 -8.79
CA GLU A 65 -0.58 -8.94 -8.98
C GLU A 65 0.40 -7.81 -8.61
N ALA A 66 0.08 -6.58 -8.99
CA ALA A 66 0.89 -5.40 -8.69
C ALA A 66 1.07 -5.19 -7.17
N THR A 67 0.12 -5.61 -6.34
CA THR A 67 0.22 -5.44 -4.88
C THR A 67 1.47 -6.10 -4.29
N GLU A 68 1.83 -7.28 -4.78
CA GLU A 68 3.01 -8.01 -4.32
C GLU A 68 4.29 -7.27 -4.73
N ILE A 69 4.35 -6.78 -5.98
CA ILE A 69 5.51 -6.05 -6.49
C ILE A 69 5.74 -4.77 -5.67
N ILE A 70 4.68 -4.00 -5.41
CA ILE A 70 4.76 -2.77 -4.61
C ILE A 70 5.21 -3.08 -3.18
N ALA A 71 4.61 -4.09 -2.54
CA ALA A 71 4.96 -4.46 -1.17
C ALA A 71 6.38 -5.02 -1.05
N ARG A 72 6.84 -5.80 -2.03
CA ARG A 72 8.23 -6.30 -2.06
C ARG A 72 9.22 -5.18 -2.31
N TYR A 73 8.93 -4.24 -3.22
CA TYR A 73 9.79 -3.08 -3.42
C TYR A 73 9.89 -2.25 -2.13
N ALA A 74 8.75 -1.97 -1.49
CA ALA A 74 8.68 -1.26 -0.22
C ALA A 74 9.53 -1.91 0.89
N LYS A 75 9.57 -3.24 0.92
CA LYS A 75 10.23 -4.02 1.98
C LYS A 75 11.72 -4.24 1.73
N ASP A 76 12.10 -4.53 0.49
CA ASP A 76 13.39 -5.10 0.15
C ASP A 76 14.29 -4.14 -0.66
N SER A 77 13.74 -3.06 -1.23
CA SER A 77 14.53 -2.11 -2.02
C SER A 77 15.30 -1.14 -1.12
N PRO A 78 16.61 -0.92 -1.35
CA PRO A 78 17.36 0.15 -0.68
C PRO A 78 16.99 1.55 -1.20
N ASP A 79 16.28 1.62 -2.33
CA ASP A 79 15.85 2.85 -2.99
C ASP A 79 14.42 3.26 -2.55
N CYS A 80 14.04 2.89 -1.33
CA CYS A 80 12.73 3.16 -0.75
C CYS A 80 12.89 3.51 0.72
N TRP A 81 12.24 4.59 1.15
CA TRP A 81 12.16 4.99 2.55
C TRP A 81 10.71 5.20 2.96
N LEU A 82 10.28 4.63 4.08
CA LEU A 82 8.90 4.72 4.55
C LEU A 82 8.82 5.02 6.04
N ASN A 83 8.01 6.01 6.41
CA ASN A 83 7.60 6.24 7.80
C ASN A 83 6.24 5.60 8.04
N LEU A 84 6.24 4.42 8.66
CA LEU A 84 5.03 3.69 9.01
C LEU A 84 4.62 3.99 10.46
N VAL A 85 3.89 5.09 10.65
CA VAL A 85 3.43 5.52 11.97
C VAL A 85 1.96 5.19 12.19
N GLU A 86 1.63 4.62 13.35
CA GLU A 86 0.30 4.06 13.65
C GLU A 86 -0.87 5.04 13.43
N PRO A 87 -0.80 6.33 13.82
CA PRO A 87 -1.93 7.23 13.62
C PRO A 87 -2.26 7.48 12.14
N ILE A 88 -1.28 7.35 11.25
CA ILE A 88 -1.49 7.45 9.81
C ILE A 88 -2.08 6.14 9.27
N LEU A 89 -1.65 5.00 9.81
CA LEU A 89 -2.01 3.67 9.33
C LEU A 89 -3.27 3.09 9.97
N GLU A 90 -4.00 3.85 10.79
CA GLU A 90 -5.21 3.40 11.50
C GLU A 90 -6.27 2.80 10.54
N PHE A 91 -6.34 3.29 9.30
CA PHE A 91 -7.23 2.73 8.26
C PHE A 91 -6.92 1.27 7.91
N GLY A 92 -5.66 0.85 8.03
CA GLY A 92 -5.15 -0.48 7.72
C GLY A 92 -5.27 -1.46 8.90
N ARG A 93 -5.70 -0.99 10.08
CA ARG A 93 -5.82 -1.84 11.27
C ARG A 93 -6.89 -2.91 11.08
N ASN A 94 -6.49 -4.18 11.19
CA ASN A 94 -7.41 -5.30 11.15
C ASN A 94 -8.38 -5.22 12.36
N GLN A 95 -9.68 -5.41 12.11
CA GLN A 95 -10.70 -5.44 13.16
C GLN A 95 -11.05 -6.87 13.64
N GLY A 96 -10.26 -7.87 13.25
CA GLY A 96 -10.38 -9.26 13.67
C GLY A 96 -10.62 -10.20 12.48
N ASP A 97 -10.70 -11.50 12.75
CA ASP A 97 -10.76 -12.54 11.71
C ASP A 97 -11.98 -12.44 10.79
N ASN A 98 -13.04 -11.75 11.24
CA ASN A 98 -14.29 -11.55 10.49
C ASN A 98 -14.45 -10.11 9.97
N ASP A 99 -13.37 -9.33 9.84
CA ASP A 99 -13.46 -7.97 9.29
C ASP A 99 -13.92 -8.00 7.82
N PRO A 100 -15.16 -7.56 7.50
CA PRO A 100 -15.68 -7.60 6.14
C PRO A 100 -14.93 -6.65 5.19
N LEU A 101 -14.11 -5.75 5.73
CA LEU A 101 -13.30 -4.80 4.97
C LEU A 101 -11.82 -5.20 4.88
N ALA A 102 -11.43 -6.37 5.39
CA ALA A 102 -10.03 -6.79 5.44
C ALA A 102 -9.32 -6.70 4.07
N GLN A 103 -9.99 -7.13 3.00
CA GLN A 103 -9.43 -7.02 1.64
C GLN A 103 -9.26 -5.56 1.21
N PHE A 104 -10.24 -4.69 1.45
CA PHE A 104 -10.14 -3.27 1.12
C PHE A 104 -9.03 -2.59 1.93
N ARG A 105 -8.89 -2.90 3.23
CA ARG A 105 -7.81 -2.36 4.07
C ARG A 105 -6.43 -2.75 3.55
N ARG A 106 -6.27 -3.97 3.01
CA ARG A 106 -5.03 -4.39 2.34
C ARG A 106 -4.74 -3.56 1.09
N LEU A 107 -5.73 -3.34 0.23
CA LEU A 107 -5.56 -2.49 -0.95
C LEU A 107 -5.22 -1.05 -0.56
N LEU A 108 -5.89 -0.51 0.46
CA LEU A 108 -5.61 0.83 0.96
C LEU A 108 -4.19 0.93 1.54
N PHE A 109 -3.68 -0.12 2.18
CA PHE A 109 -2.29 -0.14 2.63
C PHE A 109 -1.32 -0.12 1.44
N VAL A 110 -1.58 -0.90 0.40
CA VAL A 110 -0.79 -0.87 -0.85
C VAL A 110 -0.87 0.51 -1.51
N ALA A 111 -2.03 1.16 -1.48
CA ALA A 111 -2.19 2.53 -1.98
C ALA A 111 -1.29 3.52 -1.23
N PHE A 112 -1.20 3.40 0.09
CA PHE A 112 -0.27 4.22 0.88
C PHE A 112 1.19 4.00 0.46
N LEU A 113 1.60 2.75 0.27
CA LEU A 113 2.94 2.42 -0.22
C LEU A 113 3.20 3.03 -1.60
N ALA A 114 2.28 2.83 -2.55
CA ALA A 114 2.40 3.35 -3.91
C ALA A 114 2.52 4.89 -3.93
N GLY A 115 1.68 5.59 -3.17
CA GLY A 115 1.72 7.06 -3.08
C GLY A 115 3.01 7.59 -2.46
N ASN A 116 3.60 6.86 -1.52
CA ASN A 116 4.87 7.24 -0.88
C ASN A 116 6.09 6.92 -1.78
N ILE A 117 6.08 5.76 -2.45
CA ILE A 117 7.19 5.30 -3.31
C ILE A 117 7.28 6.11 -4.60
N LYS A 118 6.14 6.40 -5.24
CA LYS A 118 6.08 7.08 -6.53
C LYS A 118 6.95 8.34 -6.62
N PRO A 119 6.85 9.33 -5.73
CA PRO A 119 7.69 10.53 -5.80
C PRO A 119 9.19 10.24 -5.56
N GLN A 120 9.55 9.18 -4.82
CA GLN A 120 10.95 8.79 -4.62
C GLN A 120 11.56 8.25 -5.90
N VAL A 121 10.80 7.40 -6.61
CA VAL A 121 11.23 6.83 -7.91
C VAL A 121 11.27 7.91 -8.98
N ASP A 122 10.23 8.75 -9.09
CA ASP A 122 10.13 9.79 -10.12
C ASP A 122 11.23 10.86 -9.98
N LYS A 123 11.59 11.22 -8.74
CA LYS A 123 12.55 12.31 -8.45
C LYS A 123 13.96 11.80 -8.15
N GLY A 124 14.14 10.50 -7.94
CA GLY A 124 15.40 9.92 -7.48
C GLY A 124 15.81 10.38 -6.07
N VAL A 125 14.86 10.83 -5.25
CA VAL A 125 15.11 11.32 -3.88
C VAL A 125 14.43 10.39 -2.88
N VAL A 126 15.23 9.60 -2.18
CA VAL A 126 14.76 8.67 -1.14
C VAL A 126 14.53 9.44 0.16
N LYS A 127 13.25 9.70 0.46
CA LYS A 127 12.81 10.36 1.69
C LYS A 127 11.33 10.06 1.94
N ASP A 128 10.84 10.47 3.10
CA ASP A 128 9.43 10.29 3.43
C ASP A 128 8.48 11.14 2.58
N HIS A 129 7.47 10.47 2.04
CA HIS A 129 6.35 11.05 1.29
C HIS A 129 5.00 10.56 1.85
N SER A 130 4.88 10.52 3.18
CA SER A 130 3.67 10.04 3.87
C SER A 130 2.41 10.82 3.47
N TYR A 131 2.53 12.12 3.19
CA TYR A 131 1.39 12.92 2.73
C TYR A 131 0.88 12.44 1.37
N GLU A 132 1.76 12.25 0.39
CA GLU A 132 1.41 11.68 -0.92
C GLU A 132 0.86 10.25 -0.79
N GLY A 133 1.38 9.47 0.15
CA GLY A 133 0.81 8.17 0.54
C GLY A 133 -0.64 8.28 0.99
N VAL A 134 -0.97 9.21 1.89
CA VAL A 134 -2.36 9.41 2.36
C VAL A 134 -3.26 9.93 1.25
N LEU A 135 -2.78 10.81 0.36
CA LEU A 135 -3.55 11.26 -0.80
C LEU A 135 -3.91 10.07 -1.71
N GLN A 136 -2.99 9.15 -1.94
CA GLN A 136 -3.25 7.95 -2.72
C GLN A 136 -4.27 7.03 -2.04
N VAL A 137 -4.22 6.89 -0.71
CA VAL A 137 -5.24 6.17 0.08
C VAL A 137 -6.63 6.77 -0.14
N ILE A 138 -6.76 8.10 -0.08
CA ILE A 138 -8.04 8.80 -0.30
C ILE A 138 -8.57 8.50 -1.71
N GLN A 139 -7.72 8.62 -2.73
CA GLN A 139 -8.12 8.36 -4.13
C GLN A 139 -8.57 6.91 -4.33
N THR A 140 -7.80 5.94 -3.84
CA THR A 140 -8.15 4.52 -3.91
C THR A 140 -9.43 4.22 -3.13
N TYR A 141 -9.65 4.85 -1.97
CA TYR A 141 -10.89 4.74 -1.21
C TYR A 141 -12.10 5.25 -1.99
N ASP A 142 -11.97 6.40 -2.66
CA ASP A 142 -13.06 6.95 -3.49
C ASP A 142 -13.43 6.01 -4.64
N GLN A 143 -12.43 5.40 -5.31
CA GLN A 143 -12.65 4.38 -6.35
C GLN A 143 -13.40 3.16 -5.79
N LEU A 144 -12.95 2.62 -4.66
CA LEU A 144 -13.57 1.47 -4.01
C LEU A 144 -14.99 1.78 -3.52
N LYS A 145 -15.23 3.00 -3.01
CA LYS A 145 -16.53 3.44 -2.48
C LYS A 145 -17.55 3.64 -3.60
N ALA A 146 -17.12 4.04 -4.80
CA ALA A 146 -17.98 4.11 -5.98
C ALA A 146 -18.57 2.74 -6.34
N LEU A 147 -17.82 1.65 -6.12
CA LEU A 147 -18.25 0.27 -6.38
C LEU A 147 -19.01 -0.35 -5.21
N ASN A 148 -18.68 0.04 -3.98
CA ASN A 148 -19.37 -0.37 -2.77
C ASN A 148 -19.77 0.86 -1.93
N PRO A 149 -20.95 1.47 -2.20
CA PRO A 149 -21.39 2.68 -1.51
C PRO A 149 -21.56 2.55 -0.01
N LYS A 150 -21.70 1.31 0.50
CA LYS A 150 -21.81 1.02 1.94
C LYS A 150 -20.46 0.96 2.65
N MET A 151 -19.35 0.95 1.91
CA MET A 151 -18.02 0.94 2.50
C MET A 151 -17.75 2.24 3.27
N ASN A 152 -17.47 2.11 4.56
CA ASN A 152 -17.13 3.23 5.43
C ASN A 152 -15.89 2.89 6.27
N ILE A 153 -14.87 3.73 6.19
CA ILE A 153 -13.65 3.62 7.01
C ILE A 153 -13.40 4.98 7.63
N ASP A 154 -13.75 5.11 8.91
CA ASP A 154 -13.78 6.41 9.62
C ASP A 154 -12.45 7.17 9.56
N ALA A 155 -11.32 6.47 9.63
CA ALA A 155 -10.00 7.08 9.51
C ALA A 155 -9.81 7.80 8.17
N ILE A 156 -10.29 7.21 7.06
CA ILE A 156 -10.15 7.80 5.73
C ILE A 156 -11.15 8.96 5.55
N GLU A 157 -12.35 8.86 6.11
CA GLU A 157 -13.30 9.99 6.09
C GLU A 157 -12.75 11.20 6.86
N LYS A 158 -12.04 10.99 7.97
CA LYS A 158 -11.29 12.06 8.65
C LYS A 158 -10.20 12.66 7.74
N PHE A 159 -9.44 11.82 7.03
CA PHE A 159 -8.41 12.31 6.11
C PHE A 159 -9.01 13.14 4.97
N ARG A 160 -10.13 12.71 4.38
CA ARG A 160 -10.88 13.46 3.35
C ARG A 160 -11.35 14.81 3.86
N ALA A 161 -11.90 14.86 5.08
CA ALA A 161 -12.33 16.10 5.70
C ALA A 161 -11.15 17.07 5.95
N MET A 162 -10.02 16.55 6.45
CA MET A 162 -8.81 17.35 6.64
C MET A 162 -8.22 17.86 5.32
N GLU A 163 -8.24 17.05 4.25
CA GLU A 163 -7.77 17.46 2.94
C GLU A 163 -8.64 18.58 2.37
N LYS A 164 -9.96 18.42 2.44
CA LYS A 164 -10.91 19.47 2.03
C LYS A 164 -10.72 20.78 2.83
N GLY A 165 -10.31 20.67 4.09
CA GLY A 165 -9.99 21.81 4.95
C GLY A 165 -8.58 22.38 4.78
N GLY A 166 -7.72 21.78 3.95
CA GLY A 166 -6.32 22.19 3.79
C GLY A 166 -5.43 21.89 5.01
N GLN A 167 -5.87 21.02 5.91
CA GLN A 167 -5.19 20.69 7.17
C GLN A 167 -4.39 19.38 7.11
N LEU A 168 -4.66 18.52 6.12
CA LEU A 168 -4.11 17.17 6.08
C LEU A 168 -2.59 17.15 6.04
N LYS A 169 -1.98 17.97 5.17
CA LYS A 169 -0.52 17.99 5.01
C LYS A 169 0.20 18.29 6.33
N GLN A 170 -0.16 19.39 6.99
CA GLN A 170 0.44 19.76 8.27
C GLN A 170 0.22 18.67 9.32
N TRP A 171 -1.00 18.12 9.40
CA TRP A 171 -1.31 17.06 10.34
C TRP A 171 -0.45 15.80 10.13
N VAL A 172 -0.22 15.40 8.87
CA VAL A 172 0.65 14.27 8.51
C VAL A 172 2.09 14.56 8.93
N GLU A 173 2.64 15.72 8.55
CA GLU A 173 4.01 16.11 8.87
C GLU A 173 4.25 16.17 10.39
N ASP A 174 3.36 16.80 11.15
CA ASP A 174 3.43 16.88 12.61
C ASP A 174 3.33 15.49 13.25
N THR A 175 2.51 14.61 12.69
CA THR A 175 2.31 13.25 13.19
C THR A 175 3.54 12.40 12.95
N VAL A 176 4.13 12.46 11.75
CA VAL A 176 5.40 11.78 11.46
C VAL A 176 6.50 12.29 12.39
N ALA A 177 6.67 13.61 12.51
CA ALA A 177 7.70 14.21 13.35
C ALA A 177 7.56 13.80 14.82
N ARG A 178 6.33 13.87 15.34
CA ARG A 178 6.02 13.47 16.72
C ARG A 178 6.29 12.00 16.97
N GLU A 179 5.84 11.11 16.09
CA GLU A 179 5.97 9.67 16.32
C GLU A 179 7.40 9.18 16.08
N THR A 180 8.14 9.73 15.10
CA THR A 180 9.56 9.44 14.90
C THR A 180 10.43 9.93 16.07
N SER A 181 10.11 11.09 16.67
CA SER A 181 10.83 11.60 17.86
C SER A 181 10.67 10.72 19.11
N LYS A 182 9.58 9.94 19.21
CA LYS A 182 9.32 9.01 20.30
C LYS A 182 9.95 7.63 20.10
N GLY A 183 10.78 7.46 19.06
CA GLY A 183 11.33 6.15 18.66
C GLY A 183 10.46 5.41 17.65
N GLY A 184 9.55 6.10 16.96
CA GLY A 184 8.87 5.58 15.77
C GLY A 184 9.91 5.17 14.73
N SER A 185 9.79 3.95 14.21
CA SER A 185 10.76 3.45 13.23
C SER A 185 10.51 4.03 11.86
N SER A 186 11.60 4.53 11.28
CA SER A 186 11.75 4.65 9.84
C SER A 186 12.40 3.37 9.30
N ILE A 187 12.01 2.95 8.11
CA ILE A 187 12.58 1.82 7.37
C ILE A 187 13.05 2.29 6.01
#